data_AF-A0A0D6E6B5-F1
#
_entry.id   AF-A0A0D6E6B5-F1
#
_cell.length_a   1.000
_cell.length_b   1.000
_cell.length_c   1.000
_cell.angle_alpha   90.00
_cell.angle_beta   90.00
_cell.angle_gamma   90.00
#
_symmetry.space_group_name_H-M   'P 1'
#
loop_
_entity.id
_entity.type
_entity.pdbx_description
1 polymer ?
#
loop_
_entity_poly.entity_id
_entity_poly.type
_entity_poly.pdbx_seq_one_letter_code
_entity_poly.pdbx_strand_id
1 'polypeptide(L)'
;MELNEMPSETSMTTGNRAIQIDLEYTADRKCVMRLVAVVNQDGRLQTEEIYGYSKERSDLGELLTLYPLLLTDVNKGCRCYQAEWSHGDSTETFIDFLDRPLAEGQEIERVDTSEGVPERSVYAITSITPWVG
;
A
#
# COMPACT_ATOMS: atom_id res chain seq x y z
N MET A 1 40.60 -25.20 -31.36
CA MET A 1 40.05 -23.84 -31.25
C MET A 1 38.57 -24.04 -31.04
N GLU A 2 38.18 -24.28 -29.79
CA GLU A 2 36.79 -24.59 -29.41
C GLU A 2 36.14 -23.31 -28.90
N LEU A 3 34.95 -23.04 -29.40
CA LEU A 3 34.17 -21.84 -29.15
C LEU A 3 33.76 -21.79 -27.67
N ASN A 4 34.13 -20.69 -27.00
CA ASN A 4 33.55 -20.34 -25.71
C ASN A 4 32.04 -20.11 -25.89
N GLU A 5 31.23 -20.99 -25.31
CA GLU A 5 29.83 -20.70 -25.04
C GLU A 5 29.78 -19.56 -24.01
N MET A 6 29.31 -18.38 -24.43
CA MET A 6 29.01 -17.30 -23.50
C MET A 6 27.73 -17.65 -22.73
N PRO A 7 27.68 -17.42 -21.41
CA PRO A 7 26.46 -17.62 -20.65
C PRO A 7 25.38 -16.65 -21.16
N SER A 8 24.20 -17.19 -21.41
CA SER A 8 22.98 -16.47 -21.77
C SER A 8 22.71 -15.35 -20.76
N GLU A 9 22.63 -14.12 -21.24
CA GLU A 9 22.13 -12.98 -20.48
C GLU A 9 20.74 -13.32 -19.94
N THR A 10 20.69 -13.66 -18.66
CA THR A 10 19.43 -13.69 -17.94
C THR A 10 19.01 -12.22 -17.87
N SER A 11 17.97 -11.87 -18.63
CA SER A 11 17.42 -10.51 -18.65
C SER A 11 16.95 -10.18 -17.24
N MET A 12 17.81 -9.51 -16.47
CA MET A 12 17.41 -8.88 -15.22
C MET A 12 16.44 -7.78 -15.63
N THR A 13 15.16 -7.94 -15.33
CA THR A 13 14.17 -6.85 -15.44
C THR A 13 14.61 -5.70 -14.54
N THR A 14 15.36 -4.76 -15.10
CA THR A 14 15.98 -3.62 -14.41
C THR A 14 15.00 -2.44 -14.35
N GLY A 15 13.80 -2.67 -13.83
CA GLY A 15 12.74 -1.66 -13.82
C GLY A 15 11.94 -1.66 -12.54
N ASN A 16 11.39 -0.50 -12.19
CA ASN A 16 10.35 -0.38 -11.19
C ASN A 16 9.19 -1.33 -11.54
N ARG A 17 8.62 -1.99 -10.54
CA ARG A 17 7.54 -2.97 -10.73
C ARG A 17 6.26 -2.52 -10.05
N ALA A 18 5.14 -2.66 -10.76
CA ALA A 18 3.82 -2.48 -10.17
C ALA A 18 3.46 -3.72 -9.34
N ILE A 19 2.96 -3.49 -8.13
CA ILE A 19 2.54 -4.52 -7.18
C ILE A 19 1.17 -4.21 -6.63
N GLN A 20 0.44 -5.26 -6.28
CA GLN A 20 -0.70 -5.21 -5.40
C GLN A 20 -0.23 -5.50 -3.98
N ILE A 21 -0.67 -4.69 -3.02
CA ILE A 21 -0.44 -4.85 -1.59
C ILE A 21 -1.81 -5.07 -0.95
N ASP A 22 -1.98 -6.23 -0.33
CA ASP A 22 -3.16 -6.54 0.47
C ASP A 22 -2.85 -6.33 1.94
N LEU A 23 -3.75 -5.64 2.65
CA LEU A 23 -3.63 -5.32 4.06
C LEU A 23 -4.88 -5.72 4.82
N GLU A 24 -4.70 -6.21 6.05
CA GLU A 24 -5.79 -6.51 6.98
C GLU A 24 -5.68 -5.63 8.22
N TYR A 25 -6.81 -5.07 8.68
CA TYR A 25 -6.86 -4.37 9.96
C TYR A 25 -6.66 -5.38 11.09
N THR A 26 -5.72 -5.11 11.99
CA THR A 26 -5.32 -6.06 13.04
C THR A 26 -6.43 -6.34 14.06
N ALA A 27 -7.31 -5.37 14.34
CA ALA A 27 -8.40 -5.56 15.31
C ALA A 27 -9.67 -6.20 14.69
N ASP A 28 -9.92 -6.01 13.39
CA ASP A 28 -10.98 -6.70 12.64
C ASP A 28 -10.47 -7.11 11.26
N ARG A 29 -10.03 -8.36 11.12
CA ARG A 29 -9.43 -8.89 9.89
C ARG A 29 -10.38 -8.97 8.69
N LYS A 30 -11.67 -8.68 8.89
CA LYS A 30 -12.63 -8.52 7.78
C LYS A 30 -12.52 -7.14 7.14
N CYS A 31 -11.99 -6.16 7.86
CA CYS A 31 -11.65 -4.85 7.31
C CYS A 31 -10.31 -4.96 6.59
N VAL A 32 -10.31 -4.62 5.31
CA VAL A 32 -9.15 -4.82 4.43
C VAL A 32 -8.87 -3.57 3.62
N MET A 33 -7.62 -3.39 3.24
CA MET A 33 -7.21 -2.37 2.27
C MET A 33 -6.43 -3.07 1.16
N ARG A 34 -6.70 -2.69 -0.09
CA ARG A 34 -5.95 -3.15 -1.25
C ARG A 34 -5.39 -1.95 -1.99
N LEU A 35 -4.10 -1.97 -2.20
CA LEU A 35 -3.35 -0.87 -2.81
C LEU A 35 -2.59 -1.39 -4.03
N VAL A 36 -2.48 -0.55 -5.06
CA VAL A 36 -1.61 -0.76 -6.22
C VAL A 36 -0.56 0.32 -6.20
N ALA A 37 0.70 -0.10 -6.06
CA ALA A 37 1.85 0.78 -5.92
C ALA A 37 2.98 0.34 -6.86
N VAL A 38 3.98 1.20 -7.01
CA VAL A 38 5.21 0.88 -7.72
C VAL A 38 6.35 0.80 -6.71
N VAL A 39 7.17 -0.25 -6.80
CA VAL A 39 8.39 -0.42 -6.00
C VAL A 39 9.64 -0.44 -6.86
N ASN A 40 10.74 0.01 -6.28
CA ASN A 40 12.07 -0.10 -6.87
C ASN A 40 12.61 -1.54 -6.81
N GLN A 41 13.85 -1.73 -7.28
CA GLN A 41 14.50 -3.05 -7.31
C GLN A 41 14.72 -3.64 -5.91
N ASP A 42 14.93 -2.80 -4.91
CA ASP A 42 15.10 -3.22 -3.51
C ASP A 42 13.75 -3.53 -2.83
N GLY A 43 12.62 -3.30 -3.50
CA GLY A 43 11.28 -3.53 -2.97
C GLY A 43 10.74 -2.38 -2.10
N ARG A 44 11.38 -1.21 -2.12
CA ARG A 44 10.87 0.02 -1.48
C ARG A 44 9.86 0.72 -2.38
N LEU A 45 8.88 1.39 -1.80
CA LEU A 45 7.93 2.22 -2.53
C LEU A 45 8.66 3.32 -3.32
N GLN A 46 8.19 3.56 -4.56
CA GLN A 46 8.80 4.50 -5.50
C GLN A 46 7.71 5.21 -6.34
N THR A 47 6.56 5.49 -5.74
CA THR A 47 5.44 6.17 -6.40
C THR A 47 4.91 7.29 -5.53
N GLU A 48 4.62 8.43 -6.16
CA GLU A 48 3.99 9.58 -5.51
C GLU A 48 2.49 9.35 -5.31
N GLU A 49 1.88 8.49 -6.12
CA GLU A 49 0.46 8.14 -6.03
C GLU A 49 0.28 6.62 -5.88
N ILE A 50 -0.64 6.21 -5.00
CA ILE A 50 -1.06 4.81 -4.83
C ILE A 50 -2.59 4.74 -4.93
N TYR A 51 -3.09 3.87 -5.80
CA TYR A 51 -4.53 3.71 -6.03
C TYR A 51 -5.04 2.48 -5.29
N GLY A 52 -6.26 2.54 -4.75
CA GLY A 52 -6.79 1.40 -4.04
C GLY A 52 -8.22 1.52 -3.56
N TYR A 53 -8.58 0.62 -2.67
CA TYR A 53 -9.82 0.70 -1.91
C TYR A 53 -9.60 0.20 -0.48
N SER A 54 -10.39 0.74 0.45
CA SER A 54 -10.65 0.15 1.75
C SER A 54 -12.00 -0.52 1.74
N LYS A 55 -12.15 -1.63 2.44
CA LYS A 55 -13.42 -2.25 2.76
C LYS A 55 -13.51 -2.34 4.27
N GLU A 56 -14.34 -1.50 4.87
CA GLU A 56 -14.34 -1.26 6.32
C GLU A 56 -15.74 -1.02 6.87
N ARG A 57 -15.82 -0.93 8.19
CA ARG A 57 -17.03 -0.63 8.96
C ARG A 57 -16.61 0.03 10.26
N SER A 58 -17.44 0.93 10.78
CA SER A 58 -17.16 1.63 12.04
C SER A 58 -17.46 0.73 13.24
N ASP A 59 -18.50 -0.10 13.12
CA ASP A 59 -18.93 -1.03 14.16
C ASP A 59 -19.08 -2.47 13.68
N LEU A 60 -18.89 -3.45 14.59
CA LEU A 60 -19.06 -4.87 14.27
C LEU A 60 -20.48 -5.26 13.80
N GLY A 61 -21.47 -4.43 14.13
CA GLY A 61 -22.86 -4.60 13.70
C GLY A 61 -23.16 -4.02 12.31
N GLU A 62 -22.25 -3.21 11.75
CA GLU A 62 -22.43 -2.57 10.45
C GLU A 62 -21.98 -3.46 9.30
N LEU A 63 -22.52 -3.15 8.12
CA LEU A 63 -22.10 -3.75 6.86
C LEU A 63 -20.74 -3.22 6.46
N LEU A 64 -19.89 -4.11 5.94
CA LEU A 64 -18.65 -3.70 5.31
C LEU A 64 -18.95 -2.89 4.05
N THR A 65 -18.45 -1.65 4.02
CA THR A 65 -18.61 -0.70 2.93
C THR A 65 -17.28 -0.53 2.20
N LEU A 66 -17.33 -0.40 0.88
CA LEU A 66 -16.13 -0.22 0.05
C LEU A 66 -15.94 1.27 -0.25
N TYR A 67 -14.75 1.77 0.06
CA TYR A 67 -14.31 3.15 -0.13
C TYR A 67 -13.12 3.17 -1.09
N PRO A 68 -13.30 3.60 -2.34
CA PRO A 68 -12.17 3.86 -3.22
C PRO A 68 -11.34 5.03 -2.66
N LEU A 69 -10.02 4.93 -2.77
CA LEU A 69 -9.10 5.95 -2.31
C LEU A 69 -7.92 6.16 -3.27
N LEU A 70 -7.40 7.38 -3.24
CA LEU A 70 -6.11 7.78 -3.81
C LEU A 70 -5.20 8.20 -2.66
N LEU A 71 -4.00 7.66 -2.61
CA LEU A 71 -2.97 8.05 -1.65
C LEU A 71 -1.93 8.92 -2.36
N THR A 72 -1.61 10.07 -1.80
CA THR A 72 -0.61 11.01 -2.35
C THR A 72 0.52 11.22 -1.36
N ASP A 73 1.77 11.05 -1.80
CA ASP A 73 2.96 11.23 -0.97
C ASP A 73 3.09 12.70 -0.52
N VAL A 74 3.20 12.90 0.80
CA VAL A 74 3.26 14.24 1.38
C VAL A 74 4.66 14.77 1.61
N ASN A 75 5.69 13.91 1.55
CA ASN A 75 7.06 14.28 1.89
C ASN A 75 8.09 14.00 0.79
N LYS A 76 7.65 13.54 -0.40
CA LYS A 76 8.51 13.16 -1.54
C LYS A 76 9.49 12.02 -1.22
N GLY A 77 9.25 11.31 -0.13
CA GLY A 77 10.04 10.16 0.32
C GLY A 77 9.40 8.83 -0.01
N CYS A 78 8.23 8.81 -0.65
CA CYS A 78 7.43 7.62 -0.96
C CYS A 78 7.19 6.75 0.29
N ARG A 79 6.83 7.41 1.39
CA ARG A 79 6.71 6.79 2.71
C ARG A 79 5.38 7.12 3.39
N CYS A 80 5.09 8.41 3.54
CA CYS A 80 3.89 8.88 4.21
C CYS A 80 2.95 9.43 3.16
N TYR A 81 1.73 8.92 3.15
CA TYR A 81 0.73 9.26 2.15
C TYR A 81 -0.50 9.83 2.82
N GLN A 82 -1.06 10.88 2.24
CA GLN A 82 -2.39 11.38 2.59
C GLN A 82 -3.44 10.71 1.71
N ALA A 83 -4.53 10.24 2.30
CA ALA A 83 -5.63 9.67 1.55
C ALA A 83 -6.64 10.74 1.12
N GLU A 84 -6.99 10.72 -0.16
CA GLU A 84 -8.20 11.31 -0.70
C GLU A 84 -9.25 10.20 -0.84
N TRP A 85 -10.32 10.33 -0.06
CA TRP A 85 -11.46 9.43 -0.10
C TRP A 85 -12.48 9.89 -1.14
N SER A 86 -13.08 8.94 -1.84
CA SER A 86 -14.25 9.24 -2.67
C SER A 86 -15.44 9.66 -1.81
N HIS A 87 -16.43 10.34 -2.42
CA HIS A 87 -17.71 10.76 -1.80
C HIS A 87 -17.63 11.97 -0.84
N GLY A 88 -16.57 12.77 -0.91
CA GLY A 88 -16.51 14.04 -0.17
C GLY A 88 -16.35 13.85 1.34
N ASP A 89 -15.80 12.72 1.75
CA ASP A 89 -15.38 12.49 3.14
C ASP A 89 -14.31 13.52 3.51
N SER A 90 -14.53 14.23 4.62
CA SER A 90 -13.65 15.28 5.12
C SER A 90 -12.59 14.77 6.09
N THR A 91 -12.54 13.47 6.34
CA THR A 91 -11.57 12.85 7.23
C THR A 91 -10.17 13.03 6.67
N GLU A 92 -9.30 13.64 7.45
CA GLU A 92 -7.88 13.74 7.10
C GLU A 92 -7.19 12.44 7.49
N THR A 93 -6.85 11.62 6.50
CA THR A 93 -6.19 10.33 6.74
C THR A 93 -4.74 10.35 6.26
N PHE A 94 -3.84 9.87 7.10
CA PHE A 94 -2.45 9.57 6.75
C PHE A 94 -2.15 8.09 6.92
N ILE A 95 -1.33 7.54 6.02
CA ILE A 95 -0.82 6.17 6.06
C ILE A 95 0.71 6.23 6.00
N ASP A 96 1.38 5.71 7.02
CA ASP A 96 2.85 5.71 7.13
C ASP A 96 3.42 4.29 6.90
N PHE A 97 4.10 4.12 5.77
CA PHE A 97 4.90 2.93 5.49
C PHE A 97 6.29 3.06 6.16
N LEU A 98 6.91 1.94 6.50
CA LEU A 98 8.29 1.98 6.99
C LEU A 98 9.24 2.25 5.81
N ASP A 99 10.28 3.07 6.04
CA ASP A 99 11.34 3.35 5.06
C ASP A 99 12.29 2.14 4.90
N ARG A 100 11.75 1.06 4.33
CA ARG A 100 12.42 -0.21 4.06
C ARG A 100 11.65 -1.00 2.99
N PRO A 101 12.24 -2.07 2.42
CA PRO A 101 11.52 -2.95 1.52
C PRO A 101 10.23 -3.47 2.14
N LEU A 102 9.15 -3.52 1.34
CA LEU A 102 7.88 -4.08 1.80
C LEU A 102 8.02 -5.59 2.05
N ALA A 103 7.40 -6.06 3.13
CA ALA A 103 7.38 -7.47 3.50
C ALA A 103 6.03 -7.85 4.09
N GLU A 104 5.59 -9.09 3.86
CA GLU A 104 4.43 -9.66 4.54
C GLU A 104 4.67 -9.69 6.07
N GLY A 105 3.60 -9.45 6.82
CA GLY A 105 3.65 -9.29 8.28
C GLY A 105 4.13 -7.92 8.75
N GLN A 106 4.56 -7.02 7.85
CA GLN A 106 4.87 -5.65 8.24
C GLN A 106 3.59 -4.91 8.64
N GLU A 107 3.66 -4.26 9.79
CA GLU A 107 2.61 -3.35 10.27
C GLU A 107 2.76 -1.95 9.67
N ILE A 108 1.61 -1.33 9.43
CA ILE A 108 1.44 0.01 8.86
C ILE A 108 0.46 0.78 9.74
N GLU A 109 0.82 2.01 10.07
CA GLU A 109 -0.06 2.90 10.83
C GLU A 109 -0.92 3.72 9.88
N ARG A 110 -2.23 3.71 10.13
CA ARG A 110 -3.20 4.66 9.58
C ARG A 110 -3.64 5.59 10.71
N VAL A 111 -3.63 6.89 10.44
CA VAL A 111 -4.12 7.93 11.35
C VAL A 111 -5.26 8.67 10.66
N ASP A 112 -6.46 8.58 11.22
CA ASP A 112 -7.63 9.33 10.77
C ASP A 112 -7.87 10.49 11.73
N THR A 113 -8.04 11.70 11.20
CA THR A 113 -8.37 12.88 11.99
C THR A 113 -9.71 13.42 11.54
N SER A 114 -10.70 13.33 12.44
CA SER A 114 -12.03 13.90 12.27
C SER A 114 -12.33 14.82 13.44
N GLU A 115 -12.86 16.01 13.15
CA GLU A 115 -13.14 17.06 14.16
C GLU A 115 -11.93 17.38 15.07
N GLY A 116 -10.70 17.19 14.56
CA GLY A 116 -9.45 17.43 15.29
C GLY A 116 -9.05 16.33 16.27
N VAL A 117 -9.77 15.21 16.31
CA VAL A 117 -9.45 14.05 17.16
C VAL A 117 -8.75 12.99 16.29
N PRO A 118 -7.48 12.64 16.59
CA PRO A 118 -6.77 11.60 15.87
C PRO A 118 -7.13 10.21 16.41
N GLU A 119 -7.50 9.30 15.52
CA GLU A 119 -7.68 7.88 15.76
C GLU A 119 -6.59 7.09 15.00
N ARG A 120 -6.07 6.03 15.63
CA ARG A 120 -4.98 5.22 15.06
C ARG A 120 -5.42 3.78 14.85
N SER A 121 -5.18 3.28 13.66
CA SER A 121 -5.42 1.91 13.26
C SER A 121 -4.14 1.26 12.74
N VAL A 122 -3.90 0.01 13.11
CA VAL A 122 -2.75 -0.77 12.64
C VAL A 122 -3.20 -1.83 11.65
N TYR A 123 -2.63 -1.80 10.46
CA TYR A 123 -2.85 -2.78 9.40
C TYR A 123 -1.60 -3.64 9.22
N ALA A 124 -1.75 -4.92 8.89
CA ALA A 124 -0.65 -5.79 8.53
C ALA A 124 -0.69 -6.11 7.03
N ILE A 125 0.46 -6.04 6.34
CA ILE A 125 0.59 -6.52 4.96
C ILE A 125 0.43 -8.04 4.97
N THR A 126 -0.58 -8.55 4.27
CA THR A 126 -0.86 -9.99 4.20
C THR A 126 -0.43 -10.63 2.89
N SER A 127 -0.29 -9.85 1.82
CA SER A 127 0.16 -10.34 0.52
C SER A 127 0.77 -9.22 -0.32
N ILE A 128 1.84 -9.55 -1.05
CA ILE A 128 2.46 -8.67 -2.05
C ILE A 128 2.61 -9.45 -3.36
N THR A 129 1.87 -9.08 -4.39
CA THR A 129 1.88 -9.77 -5.69
C THR A 129 2.16 -8.83 -6.85
N PRO A 130 2.74 -9.29 -7.96
CA PRO A 130 2.79 -8.49 -9.19
C PRO A 130 1.40 -8.01 -9.60
N TRP A 131 1.27 -6.75 -10.00
CA TRP A 131 0.01 -6.21 -10.54
C TRP A 131 -0.11 -6.54 -12.02
N VAL A 132 -1.25 -7.08 -12.46
CA VAL A 132 -1.46 -7.55 -13.83
C VAL A 132 -2.51 -6.78 -14.65
N GLY A 133 -3.25 -5.85 -14.03
CA GLY A 133 -4.30 -5.07 -14.70
C GLY A 133 -5.64 -5.80 -14.76
#